data_AF-A0A553R9D2-F1
#
_entry.id   AF-A0A553R9D2-F1
#
_cell.length_a   1.000
_cell.length_b   1.000
_cell.length_c   1.000
_cell.angle_alpha   90.00
_cell.angle_beta   90.00
_cell.angle_gamma   90.00
#
_symmetry.space_group_name_H-M   'P 1'
#
loop_
_entity.id
_entity.type
_entity.pdbx_description
1 polymer ?
#
loop_
_entity_poly.entity_id
_entity_poly.type
_entity_poly.pdbx_seq_one_letter_code
_entity_poly.pdbx_strand_id
1 'polypeptide(L)'
;MAPSPSQAFRRRWWLAITAVIENLSCSAVLLGWGSLLIMLQKEGFYSHLCTASNTTVNVTRTNEKLSCVEQEEMLNLGFTIGSFLLSAATLPLGILMDRFGPRPLRLTGSLCFALSCMMMAISAYQPEVISPLIFLALSLNGFGGICLTFTSLTLPIMFGSLSSTVMSLMIGSYASSAVTFPGVKLIYDAEVPFIVIMWAWAGLASLVFINCFLNWPKEAFATPEEIKKKKMKSAENHKLSAEATGETEKSAAPQDTQPSVPFLRSVFSPIFLWSLITMGMTQLRIIFFMGAMNKMLEFLVTKGESNPSEELKKNAVSEVNFYSSIFGTLQLLCLVTCPLIGYIMDWKMKECEVDLKGEEGVK
;
A
#
# COMPACT_ATOMS: atom_id res chain seq x y z
N MET A 1 5.32 11.75 -25.09
CA MET A 1 3.85 11.74 -25.30
C MET A 1 3.28 10.57 -24.50
N ALA A 2 2.15 10.74 -23.81
CA ALA A 2 1.58 9.63 -23.02
C ALA A 2 1.01 8.53 -23.93
N PRO A 3 1.14 7.24 -23.58
CA PRO A 3 0.66 6.14 -24.41
C PRO A 3 -0.87 6.13 -24.49
N SER A 4 -1.39 5.67 -25.62
CA SER A 4 -2.83 5.45 -25.79
C SER A 4 -3.30 4.22 -24.99
N PRO A 5 -4.61 4.09 -24.69
CA PRO A 5 -5.14 2.89 -24.03
C PRO A 5 -4.83 1.59 -24.78
N SER A 6 -4.80 1.60 -26.12
CA SER A 6 -4.45 0.43 -26.94
C SER A 6 -2.96 0.06 -26.88
N GLN A 7 -2.08 1.04 -26.69
CA GLN A 7 -0.66 0.78 -26.43
C GLN A 7 -0.45 0.23 -25.01
N ALA A 8 -1.14 0.79 -24.02
CA ALA A 8 -1.10 0.31 -22.64
C ALA A 8 -1.62 -1.13 -22.53
N PHE A 9 -2.71 -1.48 -23.23
CA PHE A 9 -3.23 -2.85 -23.28
C PHE A 9 -2.22 -3.84 -23.89
N ARG A 10 -1.52 -3.45 -24.97
CA ARG A 10 -0.43 -4.27 -25.54
C ARG A 10 0.72 -4.50 -24.55
N ARG A 11 0.95 -3.54 -23.64
CA ARG A 11 1.98 -3.60 -22.59
C ARG A 11 1.44 -4.07 -21.23
N ARG A 12 0.23 -4.64 -21.17
CA ARG A 12 -0.44 -4.98 -19.89
C ARG A 12 0.39 -5.85 -18.95
N TRP A 13 1.16 -6.80 -19.50
CA TRP A 13 2.04 -7.66 -18.70
C TRP A 13 3.21 -6.89 -18.09
N TRP A 14 3.82 -5.98 -18.86
CA TRP A 14 4.83 -5.06 -18.33
C TRP A 14 4.25 -4.23 -17.18
N LEU A 15 3.09 -3.58 -17.41
CA LEU A 15 2.42 -2.77 -16.39
C LEU A 15 2.09 -3.57 -15.12
N ALA A 16 1.60 -4.82 -15.27
CA ALA A 16 1.28 -5.67 -14.14
C ALA A 16 2.54 -6.10 -13.37
N ILE A 17 3.60 -6.55 -14.06
CA ILE A 17 4.85 -6.97 -13.42
C ILE A 17 5.51 -5.78 -12.71
N THR A 18 5.62 -4.63 -13.38
CA THR A 18 6.19 -3.44 -12.75
C THR A 18 5.33 -2.98 -11.59
N ALA A 19 3.99 -3.01 -11.69
CA ALA A 19 3.12 -2.64 -10.58
C ALA A 19 3.30 -3.53 -9.35
N VAL A 20 3.52 -4.84 -9.51
CA VAL A 20 3.82 -5.75 -8.40
C VAL A 20 5.16 -5.37 -7.74
N ILE A 21 6.20 -5.14 -8.53
CA ILE A 21 7.53 -4.74 -8.02
C ILE A 21 7.48 -3.37 -7.34
N GLU A 22 6.77 -2.41 -7.94
CA GLU A 22 6.55 -1.07 -7.44
C GLU A 22 5.73 -1.09 -6.15
N ASN A 23 4.72 -1.94 -6.05
CA ASN A 23 3.96 -2.13 -4.81
C ASN A 23 4.86 -2.72 -3.72
N LEU A 24 5.60 -3.80 -4.01
CA LEU A 24 6.51 -4.41 -3.03
C LEU A 24 7.51 -3.38 -2.49
N SER A 25 8.13 -2.60 -3.37
CA SER A 25 9.20 -1.66 -3.00
C SER A 25 8.73 -0.31 -2.47
N CYS A 26 7.57 0.19 -2.89
CA CYS A 26 7.18 1.60 -2.68
C CYS A 26 5.72 1.80 -2.23
N SER A 27 4.97 0.75 -1.86
CA SER A 27 3.59 0.92 -1.35
C SER A 27 3.51 1.05 0.17
N ALA A 28 3.02 0.05 0.88
CA ALA A 28 2.82 0.06 2.32
C ALA A 28 4.02 -0.46 3.10
N VAL A 29 5.21 0.02 2.75
CA VAL A 29 6.44 -0.39 3.43
C VAL A 29 6.42 -0.03 4.92
N LEU A 30 5.69 1.02 5.32
CA LEU A 30 5.44 1.37 6.73
C LEU A 30 4.86 0.21 7.56
N LEU A 31 4.19 -0.77 6.95
CA LEU A 31 3.76 -1.98 7.66
C LEU A 31 4.94 -2.85 8.14
N GLY A 32 6.16 -2.62 7.67
CA GLY A 32 7.40 -3.21 8.17
C GLY A 32 8.11 -2.37 9.25
N TRP A 33 7.40 -1.43 9.89
CA TRP A 33 7.95 -0.39 10.76
C TRP A 33 8.98 -0.87 11.77
N GLY A 34 8.76 -2.03 12.41
CA GLY A 34 9.65 -2.55 13.46
C GLY A 34 11.12 -2.62 13.05
N SER A 35 11.42 -2.91 11.78
CA SER A 35 12.79 -2.91 11.25
C SER A 35 13.33 -1.50 11.01
N LEU A 36 12.51 -0.58 10.47
CA LEU A 36 12.91 0.82 10.27
C LEU A 36 13.15 1.53 11.60
N LEU A 37 12.30 1.31 12.60
CA LEU A 37 12.43 1.87 13.94
C LEU A 37 13.82 1.59 14.53
N ILE A 38 14.26 0.34 14.45
CA ILE A 38 15.58 -0.09 14.96
C ILE A 38 16.71 0.64 14.22
N MET A 39 16.61 0.79 12.89
CA MET A 39 17.61 1.53 12.11
C MET A 39 17.63 3.02 12.49
N LEU A 40 16.48 3.68 12.61
CA LEU A 40 16.39 5.10 13.00
C LEU A 40 16.92 5.34 14.41
N GLN A 41 16.68 4.41 15.34
CA GLN A 41 17.25 4.45 16.68
C GLN A 41 18.78 4.37 16.65
N LYS A 42 19.34 3.43 15.87
CA LYS A 42 20.79 3.27 15.69
C LYS A 42 21.45 4.51 15.04
N GLU A 43 20.81 5.10 14.04
CA GLU A 43 21.25 6.37 13.41
C GLU A 43 21.15 7.56 14.38
N GLY A 44 20.43 7.41 15.49
CA GLY A 44 20.39 8.40 16.55
C GLY A 44 19.34 9.49 16.39
N PHE A 45 18.27 9.23 15.62
CA PHE A 45 17.12 10.13 15.55
C PHE A 45 16.53 10.32 16.95
N TYR A 46 16.30 11.57 17.37
CA TYR A 46 15.81 11.93 18.72
C TYR A 46 16.64 11.40 19.91
N SER A 47 17.90 11.00 19.72
CA SER A 47 18.72 10.51 20.83
C SER A 47 18.97 11.56 21.93
N HIS A 48 18.80 12.84 21.62
CA HIS A 48 18.94 13.94 22.58
C HIS A 48 17.83 13.93 23.65
N LEU A 49 16.71 13.25 23.41
CA LEU A 49 15.63 13.06 24.39
C LEU A 49 15.99 12.03 25.45
N CYS A 50 16.97 11.16 25.16
CA CYS A 50 17.45 10.19 26.12
C CYS A 50 18.24 10.93 27.19
N THR A 51 17.63 11.07 28.37
CA THR A 51 18.29 11.67 29.53
C THR A 51 19.51 10.83 29.88
N ALA A 52 20.70 11.43 29.86
CA ALA A 52 21.88 10.83 30.45
C ALA A 52 21.58 10.68 31.95
N SER A 53 21.16 9.49 32.38
CA SER A 53 21.05 9.20 33.80
C SER A 53 22.41 9.51 34.42
N ASN A 54 22.46 10.47 35.34
CA ASN A 54 23.63 10.79 36.17
C ASN A 54 23.94 9.62 37.11
N THR A 55 24.29 8.48 36.53
CA THR A 55 24.92 7.39 37.26
C THR A 55 26.38 7.43 36.88
N THR A 56 27.19 7.85 37.84
CA THR A 56 28.65 7.76 37.86
C THR A 56 29.09 6.31 37.72
N VAL A 57 28.96 5.76 36.52
CA VAL A 57 29.61 4.53 36.11
C VAL A 57 30.56 4.95 35.01
N ASN A 58 31.85 4.76 35.25
CA ASN A 58 32.89 4.80 34.23
C ASN A 58 32.57 3.73 33.18
N VAL A 59 31.64 4.03 32.27
CA VAL A 59 31.36 3.22 31.10
C VAL A 59 32.46 3.56 30.11
N THR A 60 33.51 2.73 30.12
CA THR A 60 34.40 2.55 28.98
C THR A 60 33.55 2.54 27.72
N ARG A 61 33.82 3.48 26.80
CA ARG A 61 33.16 3.65 25.50
C ARG A 61 32.95 2.31 24.79
N THR A 62 31.80 1.69 24.98
CA THR A 62 31.20 0.82 23.98
C THR A 62 30.10 1.66 23.34
N ASN A 63 30.32 2.01 22.07
CA ASN A 63 29.45 2.80 21.21
C ASN A 63 28.11 2.11 20.91
N GLU A 64 27.40 1.60 21.92
CA GLU A 64 25.99 1.22 21.79
C GLU A 64 25.18 2.40 22.29
N LYS A 65 24.71 3.23 21.36
CA LYS A 65 23.78 4.33 21.62
C LYS A 65 22.49 3.72 22.18
N LEU A 66 22.36 3.67 23.50
CA LEU A 66 21.19 3.08 24.16
C LEU A 66 19.93 3.83 23.71
N SER A 67 18.99 3.12 23.09
CA SER A 67 17.67 3.67 22.77
C SER A 67 16.86 3.84 24.05
N CYS A 68 16.12 4.95 24.17
CA CYS A 68 15.23 5.23 25.30
C CYS A 68 13.75 5.23 24.89
N VAL A 69 12.86 5.23 25.89
CA VAL A 69 11.40 5.21 25.67
C VAL A 69 10.94 6.47 24.96
N GLU A 70 11.44 7.64 25.35
CA GLU A 70 11.08 8.93 24.78
C GLU A 70 11.46 9.05 23.29
N GLN A 71 12.62 8.50 22.92
CA GLN A 71 13.06 8.43 21.53
C GLN A 71 12.10 7.57 20.70
N GLU A 72 11.70 6.41 21.23
CA GLU A 72 10.81 5.48 20.55
C GLU A 72 9.40 6.06 20.39
N GLU A 73 8.85 6.71 21.42
CA GLU A 73 7.54 7.37 21.39
C GLU A 73 7.46 8.42 20.27
N MET A 74 8.48 9.26 20.13
CA MET A 74 8.54 10.27 19.07
C MET A 74 8.59 9.66 17.67
N LEU A 75 9.35 8.56 17.49
CA LEU A 75 9.41 7.84 16.22
C LEU A 75 8.09 7.12 15.91
N ASN A 76 7.46 6.50 16.91
CA ASN A 76 6.16 5.86 16.80
C ASN A 76 5.03 6.84 16.49
N LEU A 77 5.11 8.09 16.97
CA LEU A 77 4.22 9.16 16.56
C LEU A 77 4.35 9.45 15.06
N GLY A 78 5.58 9.53 14.55
CA GLY A 78 5.84 9.71 13.12
C GLY A 78 5.27 8.56 12.27
N PHE A 79 5.49 7.32 12.71
CA PHE A 79 4.89 6.14 12.10
C PHE A 79 3.35 6.17 12.11
N THR A 80 2.76 6.61 13.21
CA THR A 80 1.30 6.73 13.35
C THR A 80 0.73 7.73 12.35
N ILE A 81 1.38 8.89 12.17
CA ILE A 81 0.96 9.90 11.18
C ILE A 81 1.07 9.36 9.75
N GLY A 82 2.20 8.71 9.41
CA GLY A 82 2.40 8.10 8.10
C GLY A 82 1.36 7.02 7.78
N SER A 83 1.11 6.11 8.72
CA SER A 83 0.12 5.02 8.59
C SER A 83 -1.32 5.55 8.56
N PHE A 84 -1.59 6.65 9.27
CA PHE A 84 -2.87 7.35 9.18
C PHE A 84 -3.09 7.88 7.77
N LEU A 85 -2.09 8.56 7.17
CA LEU A 85 -2.20 9.08 5.80
C LEU A 85 -2.34 7.98 4.75
N LEU A 86 -1.67 6.83 4.94
CA LEU A 86 -1.84 5.64 4.11
C LEU A 86 -3.32 5.21 4.05
N SER A 87 -4.07 5.38 5.13
CA SER A 87 -5.49 4.98 5.21
C SER A 87 -6.45 6.12 4.85
N ALA A 88 -6.28 7.30 5.46
CA ALA A 88 -7.19 8.44 5.37
C ALA A 88 -7.23 9.05 3.96
N ALA A 89 -6.15 8.94 3.19
CA ALA A 89 -6.11 9.44 1.82
C ALA A 89 -6.94 8.60 0.84
N THR A 90 -7.37 7.39 1.21
CA THR A 90 -8.06 6.46 0.30
C THR A 90 -9.35 7.04 -0.29
N LEU A 91 -10.20 7.67 0.52
CA LEU A 91 -11.47 8.23 0.05
C LEU A 91 -11.25 9.46 -0.86
N PRO A 92 -10.47 10.48 -0.46
CA PRO A 92 -10.10 11.58 -1.37
C PRO A 92 -9.44 11.10 -2.66
N LEU A 93 -8.53 10.13 -2.57
CA LEU A 93 -7.86 9.57 -3.74
C LEU A 93 -8.82 8.84 -4.66
N GLY A 94 -9.83 8.14 -4.13
CA GLY A 94 -10.89 7.55 -4.95
C GLY A 94 -11.63 8.59 -5.79
N ILE A 95 -12.07 9.69 -5.17
CA ILE A 95 -12.75 10.79 -5.86
C ILE A 95 -11.84 11.43 -6.92
N LEU A 96 -10.56 11.64 -6.59
CA LEU A 96 -9.58 12.19 -7.52
C LEU A 96 -9.28 11.24 -8.67
N MET A 97 -9.23 9.93 -8.41
CA MET A 97 -8.99 8.90 -9.41
C MET A 97 -10.15 8.82 -10.40
N ASP A 98 -11.39 8.94 -9.92
CA ASP A 98 -12.58 8.96 -10.76
C ASP A 98 -12.60 10.20 -11.68
N ARG A 99 -12.12 11.36 -11.19
CA ARG A 99 -12.13 12.62 -11.94
C ARG A 99 -10.95 12.81 -12.90
N PHE A 100 -9.74 12.47 -12.46
CA PHE A 100 -8.49 12.77 -13.16
C PHE A 100 -7.80 11.53 -13.73
N GLY A 101 -8.31 10.34 -13.43
CA GLY A 101 -7.70 9.07 -13.81
C GLY A 101 -6.46 8.72 -12.98
N PRO A 102 -5.86 7.54 -13.22
CA PRO A 102 -4.79 7.00 -12.37
C PRO A 102 -3.43 7.66 -12.58
N ARG A 103 -3.14 8.19 -13.78
CA ARG A 103 -1.81 8.71 -14.14
C ARG A 103 -1.34 9.90 -13.28
N PRO A 104 -2.09 10.99 -13.11
CA PRO A 104 -1.62 12.11 -12.29
C PRO A 104 -1.40 11.70 -10.83
N LEU A 105 -2.28 10.87 -10.27
CA LEU A 105 -2.16 10.36 -8.90
C LEU A 105 -0.89 9.52 -8.75
N ARG A 106 -0.59 8.64 -9.71
CA ARG A 106 0.62 7.80 -9.67
C ARG A 106 1.91 8.61 -9.79
N LEU A 107 1.93 9.66 -10.63
CA LEU A 107 3.07 10.58 -10.75
C LEU A 107 3.29 11.38 -9.46
N THR A 108 2.23 11.94 -8.89
CA THR A 108 2.32 12.64 -7.59
C THR A 108 2.76 11.69 -6.48
N GLY A 109 2.18 10.49 -6.43
CA GLY A 109 2.49 9.48 -5.42
C GLY A 109 3.95 9.00 -5.47
N SER A 110 4.45 8.66 -6.66
CA SER A 110 5.86 8.29 -6.85
C SER A 110 6.83 9.42 -6.52
N LEU A 111 6.49 10.68 -6.87
CA LEU A 111 7.29 11.83 -6.47
C LEU A 111 7.31 12.01 -4.94
N CYS A 112 6.16 11.94 -4.28
CA CYS A 112 6.07 12.00 -2.82
C CYS A 112 6.90 10.90 -2.15
N PHE A 113 6.85 9.67 -2.67
CA PHE A 113 7.64 8.56 -2.14
C PHE A 113 9.15 8.77 -2.35
N ALA A 114 9.58 9.24 -3.52
CA ALA A 114 10.98 9.55 -3.77
C ALA A 114 11.50 10.68 -2.85
N LEU A 115 10.70 11.74 -2.68
CA LEU A 115 11.01 12.83 -1.75
C LEU A 115 11.07 12.34 -0.30
N SER A 116 10.18 11.44 0.10
CA SER A 116 10.23 10.79 1.41
C SER A 116 11.59 10.13 1.67
N CYS A 117 12.03 9.23 0.78
CA CYS A 117 13.33 8.55 0.92
C CYS A 117 14.50 9.54 0.95
N MET A 118 14.46 10.57 0.11
CA MET A 118 15.46 11.64 0.09
C MET A 118 15.51 12.39 1.42
N MET A 119 14.35 12.73 1.98
CA MET A 119 14.26 13.43 3.26
C MET A 119 14.72 12.56 4.43
N MET A 120 14.45 11.25 4.43
CA MET A 120 15.01 10.34 5.44
C MET A 120 16.54 10.28 5.35
N ALA A 121 17.10 10.25 4.14
CA ALA A 121 18.55 10.30 3.92
C ALA A 121 19.16 11.61 4.45
N ILE A 122 18.54 12.75 4.12
CA ILE A 122 19.00 14.08 4.56
C ILE A 122 18.96 14.19 6.09
N SER A 123 17.89 13.68 6.71
CA SER A 123 17.73 13.73 8.17
C SER A 123 18.82 12.95 8.91
N ALA A 124 19.38 11.90 8.28
CA ALA A 124 20.42 11.07 8.87
C ALA A 124 21.83 11.73 8.85
N TYR A 125 22.07 12.80 8.08
CA TYR A 125 23.36 13.50 8.12
C TYR A 125 23.60 14.24 9.46
N GLN A 126 22.54 14.83 10.03
CA GLN A 126 22.58 15.54 11.30
C GLN A 126 21.30 15.24 12.11
N PRO A 127 21.19 14.02 12.67
CA PRO A 127 19.96 13.55 13.28
C PRO A 127 19.54 14.41 14.47
N GLU A 128 20.47 14.98 15.26
CA GLU A 128 20.12 15.75 16.46
C GLU A 128 19.28 17.00 16.16
N VAL A 129 19.50 17.64 15.01
CA VAL A 129 18.83 18.89 14.62
C VAL A 129 17.74 18.64 13.58
N ILE A 130 17.97 17.71 12.64
CA ILE A 130 17.10 17.51 11.47
C ILE A 130 16.07 16.38 11.70
N SER A 131 16.11 15.66 12.84
CA SER A 131 15.12 14.63 13.19
C SER A 131 13.65 15.01 12.96
N PRO A 132 13.17 16.25 13.23
CA PRO A 132 11.79 16.66 12.95
C PRO A 132 11.33 16.45 11.51
N LEU A 133 12.26 16.47 10.55
CA LEU A 133 11.96 16.25 9.14
C LEU A 133 11.42 14.83 8.86
N ILE A 134 11.70 13.86 9.75
CA ILE A 134 11.20 12.49 9.63
C ILE A 134 9.67 12.43 9.65
N PHE A 135 8.98 13.34 10.34
CA PHE A 135 7.52 13.38 10.37
C PHE A 135 6.94 13.64 8.98
N LEU A 136 7.52 14.61 8.26
CA LEU A 136 7.12 14.91 6.89
C LEU A 136 7.54 13.79 5.94
N ALA A 137 8.73 13.20 6.14
CA ALA A 137 9.19 12.07 5.34
C ALA A 137 8.25 10.86 5.45
N LEU A 138 7.86 10.45 6.66
CA LEU A 138 6.93 9.33 6.88
C LEU A 138 5.52 9.65 6.38
N SER A 139 5.08 10.90 6.48
CA SER A 139 3.81 11.37 5.93
C SER A 139 3.76 11.23 4.41
N LEU A 140 4.81 11.69 3.72
CA LEU A 140 4.96 11.54 2.27
C LEU A 140 5.13 10.08 1.85
N ASN A 141 5.76 9.24 2.68
CA ASN A 141 5.89 7.81 2.44
C ASN A 141 4.50 7.14 2.40
N GLY A 142 3.70 7.36 3.45
CA GLY A 142 2.34 6.82 3.56
C GLY A 142 1.44 7.30 2.43
N PHE A 143 1.41 8.61 2.17
CA PHE A 143 0.62 9.18 1.07
C PHE A 143 1.07 8.68 -0.31
N GLY A 144 2.38 8.65 -0.57
CA GLY A 144 2.94 8.15 -1.83
C GLY A 144 2.61 6.67 -2.06
N GLY A 145 2.74 5.86 -1.01
CA GLY A 145 2.48 4.43 -1.05
C GLY A 145 1.03 4.07 -1.36
N ILE A 146 0.05 4.75 -0.74
CA ILE A 146 -1.36 4.51 -1.05
C ILE A 146 -1.71 4.99 -2.47
N CYS A 147 -1.13 6.10 -2.95
CA CYS A 147 -1.32 6.55 -4.34
C CYS A 147 -0.85 5.49 -5.36
N LEU A 148 0.32 4.89 -5.13
CA LEU A 148 0.84 3.82 -5.98
C LEU A 148 -0.07 2.58 -5.94
N THR A 149 -0.52 2.19 -4.75
CA THR A 149 -1.41 1.03 -4.57
C THR A 149 -2.73 1.21 -5.31
N PHE A 150 -3.43 2.32 -5.03
CA PHE A 150 -4.77 2.54 -5.54
C PHE A 150 -4.80 2.63 -7.07
N THR A 151 -3.77 3.25 -7.64
CA THR A 151 -3.61 3.30 -9.09
C THR A 151 -3.24 1.93 -9.69
N SER A 152 -2.50 1.07 -8.98
CA SER A 152 -2.23 -0.32 -9.39
C SER A 152 -3.50 -1.20 -9.40
N LEU A 153 -4.46 -0.95 -8.49
CA LEU A 153 -5.74 -1.67 -8.44
C LEU A 153 -6.65 -1.43 -9.66
N THR A 154 -6.30 -0.45 -10.51
CA THR A 154 -7.00 -0.22 -11.78
C THR A 154 -6.50 -1.12 -12.92
N LEU A 155 -5.33 -1.74 -12.81
CA LEU A 155 -4.77 -2.59 -13.88
C LEU A 155 -5.51 -3.91 -14.14
N PRO A 156 -6.04 -4.63 -13.13
CA PRO A 156 -6.63 -5.96 -13.32
C PRO A 156 -7.79 -6.00 -14.33
N ILE A 157 -8.50 -4.88 -14.52
CA ILE A 157 -9.62 -4.78 -15.47
C ILE A 157 -9.21 -5.06 -16.93
N MET A 158 -7.92 -4.97 -17.26
CA MET A 158 -7.39 -5.32 -18.60
C MET A 158 -7.26 -6.83 -18.84
N PHE A 159 -7.44 -7.66 -17.80
CA PHE A 159 -7.20 -9.10 -17.85
C PHE A 159 -8.49 -9.93 -17.99
N GLY A 160 -9.66 -9.29 -18.05
CA GLY A 160 -10.93 -9.96 -18.32
C GLY A 160 -11.20 -11.12 -17.35
N SER A 161 -11.12 -12.35 -17.85
CA SER A 161 -11.39 -13.58 -17.09
C SER A 161 -10.35 -13.94 -16.03
N LEU A 162 -9.26 -13.16 -15.92
CA LEU A 162 -8.23 -13.26 -14.88
C LEU A 162 -8.21 -12.02 -13.97
N SER A 163 -9.23 -11.15 -14.06
CA SER A 163 -9.24 -9.87 -13.35
C SER A 163 -9.18 -10.07 -11.83
N SER A 164 -9.84 -11.08 -11.25
CA SER A 164 -9.80 -11.27 -9.78
C SER A 164 -8.45 -11.81 -9.32
N THR A 165 -7.83 -12.71 -10.10
CA THR A 165 -6.49 -13.25 -9.84
C THR A 165 -5.43 -12.15 -9.89
N VAL A 166 -5.48 -11.27 -10.90
CA VAL A 166 -4.52 -10.15 -10.99
C VAL A 166 -4.81 -9.10 -9.90
N MET A 167 -6.08 -8.87 -9.56
CA MET A 167 -6.46 -7.98 -8.46
C MET A 167 -5.94 -8.48 -7.11
N SER A 168 -6.12 -9.77 -6.83
CA SER A 168 -5.63 -10.36 -5.59
C SER A 168 -4.10 -10.41 -5.54
N LEU A 169 -3.42 -10.59 -6.68
CA LEU A 169 -1.96 -10.44 -6.76
C LEU A 169 -1.52 -9.00 -6.42
N MET A 170 -2.23 -7.97 -6.90
CA MET A 170 -1.93 -6.58 -6.55
C MET A 170 -2.11 -6.33 -5.05
N ILE A 171 -3.21 -6.79 -4.46
CA ILE A 171 -3.47 -6.68 -3.01
C ILE A 171 -2.42 -7.47 -2.21
N GLY A 172 -2.06 -8.67 -2.67
CA GLY A 172 -1.01 -9.49 -2.06
C GLY A 172 0.35 -8.78 -2.08
N SER A 173 0.73 -8.19 -3.22
CA SER A 173 1.98 -7.42 -3.34
C SER A 173 2.02 -6.19 -2.43
N TYR A 174 0.88 -5.52 -2.25
CA TYR A 174 0.72 -4.43 -1.29
C TYR A 174 0.93 -4.94 0.15
N ALA A 175 0.23 -6.01 0.54
CA ALA A 175 0.38 -6.58 1.88
C ALA A 175 1.83 -7.01 2.14
N SER A 176 2.47 -7.67 1.16
CA SER A 176 3.86 -8.13 1.23
C SER A 176 4.90 -7.02 1.22
N SER A 177 4.55 -5.75 0.91
CA SER A 177 5.50 -4.63 0.92
C SER A 177 6.13 -4.36 2.29
N ALA A 178 5.51 -4.85 3.38
CA ALA A 178 6.07 -4.83 4.72
C ALA A 178 7.46 -5.49 4.82
N VAL A 179 7.79 -6.41 3.92
CA VAL A 179 9.10 -7.09 3.88
C VAL A 179 10.25 -6.14 3.51
N THR A 180 9.95 -5.00 2.90
CA THR A 180 10.97 -4.10 2.36
C THR A 180 11.86 -3.52 3.45
N PHE A 181 11.32 -3.10 4.60
CA PHE A 181 12.16 -2.62 5.70
C PHE A 181 13.02 -3.71 6.36
N PRO A 182 12.51 -4.94 6.63
CA PRO A 182 13.36 -6.07 6.97
C PRO A 182 14.49 -6.32 5.96
N GLY A 183 14.18 -6.29 4.66
CA GLY A 183 15.18 -6.44 3.60
C GLY A 183 16.24 -5.32 3.63
N VAL A 184 15.81 -4.07 3.78
CA VAL A 184 16.69 -2.91 3.95
C VAL A 184 17.54 -3.04 5.22
N LYS A 185 16.96 -3.54 6.31
CA LYS A 185 17.66 -3.79 7.57
C LYS A 185 18.75 -4.84 7.41
N LEU A 186 18.54 -5.90 6.63
CA LEU A 186 19.60 -6.87 6.32
C LEU A 186 20.77 -6.22 5.58
N ILE A 187 20.50 -5.31 4.65
CA ILE A 187 21.54 -4.56 3.94
C ILE A 187 22.29 -3.62 4.90
N TYR A 188 21.56 -2.98 5.81
CA TYR A 188 22.15 -2.10 6.83
C TYR A 188 23.01 -2.87 7.84
N ASP A 189 22.55 -4.04 8.30
CA ASP A 189 23.32 -4.91 9.19
C ASP A 189 24.54 -5.54 8.47
N ALA A 190 24.57 -5.54 7.13
CA ALA A 190 25.74 -5.86 6.31
C ALA A 190 26.70 -4.66 6.12
N GLU A 191 26.66 -3.69 7.04
CA GLU A 191 27.54 -2.51 7.14
C GLU A 191 27.40 -1.48 6.00
N VAL A 192 26.30 -1.52 5.24
CA VAL A 192 26.01 -0.46 4.27
C VAL A 192 25.39 0.75 4.99
N PRO A 193 25.92 1.98 4.82
CA PRO A 193 25.42 3.15 5.53
C PRO A 193 23.95 3.47 5.20
N PHE A 194 23.15 3.82 6.22
CA PHE A 194 21.72 4.14 6.07
C PHE A 194 21.47 5.19 4.98
N ILE A 195 22.28 6.24 4.95
CA ILE A 195 22.21 7.33 3.97
C ILE A 195 22.31 6.79 2.53
N VAL A 196 23.24 5.87 2.27
CA VAL A 196 23.44 5.27 0.94
C VAL A 196 22.22 4.45 0.54
N ILE A 197 21.68 3.65 1.46
CA ILE A 197 20.49 2.83 1.20
C ILE A 197 19.28 3.73 0.88
N MET A 198 19.08 4.81 1.63
CA MET A 198 17.96 5.73 1.40
C MET A 198 18.08 6.51 0.09
N TRP A 199 19.28 6.93 -0.31
CA TRP A 199 19.51 7.53 -1.64
C TRP A 199 19.30 6.53 -2.78
N ALA A 200 19.76 5.29 -2.61
CA ALA A 200 19.52 4.23 -3.59
C ALA A 200 18.01 3.97 -3.76
N TRP A 201 17.26 3.96 -2.66
CA TRP A 201 15.82 3.78 -2.69
C TRP A 201 15.08 4.98 -3.28
N ALA A 202 15.52 6.22 -3.01
CA ALA A 202 15.02 7.41 -3.72
C ALA A 202 15.24 7.30 -5.24
N GLY A 203 16.38 6.75 -5.67
CA GLY A 203 16.66 6.42 -7.06
C GLY A 203 15.67 5.40 -7.63
N LEU A 204 15.42 4.30 -6.91
CA LEU A 204 14.42 3.29 -7.29
C LEU A 204 13.01 3.89 -7.40
N ALA A 205 12.59 4.71 -6.44
CA ALA A 205 11.31 5.41 -6.45
C ALA A 205 11.21 6.40 -7.63
N SER A 206 12.33 7.03 -8.02
CA SER A 206 12.40 7.87 -9.21
C SER A 206 12.25 7.08 -10.51
N LEU A 207 12.71 5.82 -10.55
CA LEU A 207 12.45 4.92 -11.68
C LEU A 207 10.95 4.57 -11.80
N VAL A 208 10.24 4.44 -10.68
CA VAL A 208 8.77 4.27 -10.67
C VAL A 208 8.08 5.48 -11.31
N PHE A 209 8.53 6.69 -10.97
CA PHE A 209 8.03 7.91 -11.60
C PHE A 209 8.26 7.90 -13.13
N ILE A 210 9.47 7.53 -13.57
CA ILE A 210 9.80 7.43 -14.99
C ILE A 210 8.97 6.35 -15.69
N ASN A 211 8.81 5.17 -15.09
CA ASN A 211 7.98 4.09 -15.62
C ASN A 211 6.52 4.54 -15.78
N CYS A 212 5.97 5.25 -14.78
CA CYS A 212 4.64 5.84 -14.88
C CYS A 212 4.57 6.87 -16.03
N PHE A 213 5.54 7.78 -16.10
CA PHE A 213 5.56 8.83 -17.12
C PHE A 213 5.55 8.25 -18.55
N LEU A 214 6.30 7.17 -18.77
CA LEU A 214 6.46 6.52 -20.08
C LEU A 214 5.33 5.52 -20.41
N ASN A 215 4.89 4.72 -19.46
CA ASN A 215 4.04 3.54 -19.73
C ASN A 215 2.58 3.68 -19.30
N TRP A 216 2.23 4.57 -18.36
CA TRP A 216 0.84 4.71 -17.91
C TRP A 216 -0.02 5.53 -18.88
N PRO A 217 -1.24 5.09 -19.23
CA PRO A 217 -2.11 5.83 -20.14
C PRO A 217 -2.67 7.11 -19.50
N LYS A 218 -3.05 8.10 -20.32
CA LYS A 218 -3.70 9.34 -19.87
C LYS A 218 -5.16 9.11 -19.44
N GLU A 219 -5.86 8.28 -20.19
CA GLU A 219 -7.25 7.96 -19.94
C GLU A 219 -7.33 6.74 -19.02
N ALA A 220 -8.26 6.77 -18.05
CA ALA A 220 -8.59 5.59 -17.28
C ALA A 220 -9.15 4.51 -18.22
N PHE A 221 -8.87 3.25 -17.89
CA PHE A 221 -9.48 2.16 -18.63
C PHE A 221 -10.97 2.09 -18.29
N ALA A 222 -11.80 1.89 -19.31
CA ALA A 222 -13.24 1.78 -19.12
C ALA A 222 -13.56 0.60 -18.22
N THR A 223 -14.39 0.82 -17.19
CA THR A 223 -14.86 -0.27 -16.32
C THR A 223 -15.72 -1.26 -17.11
N PRO A 224 -15.83 -2.52 -16.66
CA PRO A 224 -16.70 -3.51 -17.31
C PRO A 224 -18.15 -3.03 -17.50
N GLU A 225 -18.67 -2.23 -16.56
CA GLU A 225 -20.00 -1.61 -16.67
C GLU A 225 -20.06 -0.52 -17.74
N GLU A 226 -19.03 0.31 -17.87
CA GLU A 226 -18.95 1.31 -18.95
C GLU A 226 -18.83 0.64 -20.31
N ILE A 227 -18.12 -0.49 -20.40
CA ILE A 227 -18.03 -1.29 -21.62
C ILE A 227 -19.39 -1.92 -21.94
N LYS A 228 -20.13 -2.46 -20.95
CA LYS A 228 -21.50 -2.95 -21.14
C LYS A 228 -22.44 -1.83 -21.58
N LYS A 229 -22.41 -0.66 -20.95
CA LYS A 229 -23.21 0.52 -21.35
C LYS A 229 -22.86 1.00 -22.74
N LYS A 230 -21.57 1.05 -23.12
CA LYS A 230 -21.14 1.42 -24.47
C LYS A 230 -21.56 0.38 -25.52
N LYS A 231 -21.51 -0.92 -25.20
CA LYS A 231 -22.00 -1.99 -26.07
C LYS A 231 -23.52 -1.93 -26.25
N MET A 232 -24.28 -1.70 -25.19
CA MET A 232 -25.74 -1.47 -25.27
C MET A 232 -26.06 -0.25 -26.13
N LYS A 233 -25.41 0.90 -25.88
CA LYS A 233 -25.61 2.11 -26.69
C LYS A 233 -25.20 1.93 -28.15
N SER A 234 -24.12 1.18 -28.41
CA SER A 234 -23.69 0.86 -29.77
C SER A 234 -24.64 -0.11 -30.47
N ALA A 235 -25.22 -1.07 -29.74
CA ALA A 235 -26.22 -1.99 -30.26
C ALA A 235 -27.57 -1.28 -30.52
N GLU A 236 -27.96 -0.34 -29.66
CA GLU A 236 -29.10 0.56 -29.91
C GLU A 236 -28.87 1.43 -31.15
N ASN A 237 -27.71 2.06 -31.29
CA ASN A 237 -27.38 2.86 -32.47
C ASN A 237 -27.32 2.02 -33.76
N HIS A 238 -26.90 0.76 -33.68
CA HIS A 238 -26.85 -0.14 -34.84
C HIS A 238 -28.24 -0.71 -35.21
N LYS A 239 -29.16 -0.82 -34.25
CA LYS A 239 -30.59 -1.11 -34.52
C LYS A 239 -31.30 0.09 -35.15
N LEU A 240 -31.05 1.29 -34.63
CA LEU A 240 -31.63 2.54 -35.15
C LEU A 240 -31.15 2.88 -36.57
N SER A 241 -29.93 2.47 -36.95
CA SER A 241 -29.42 2.59 -38.33
C SER A 241 -29.96 1.54 -39.30
N ALA A 242 -30.54 0.43 -38.81
CA ALA A 242 -31.11 -0.63 -39.64
C ALA A 242 -32.62 -0.48 -39.88
N GLU A 243 -33.31 0.33 -39.06
CA GLU A 243 -34.77 0.57 -39.14
C GLU A 243 -35.17 1.82 -39.95
N ALA A 244 -34.26 2.42 -40.73
CA ALA A 244 -34.57 3.57 -41.58
C ALA A 244 -35.34 3.23 -42.88
N THR A 245 -36.15 2.16 -42.88
CA THR A 245 -37.12 1.83 -43.94
C THR A 245 -38.32 1.12 -43.30
N GLY A 246 -39.42 1.86 -43.06
CA GLY A 246 -40.74 1.28 -42.80
C GLY A 246 -41.35 1.59 -41.42
N GLU A 247 -42.30 2.54 -41.45
CA GLU A 247 -43.52 2.73 -40.65
C GLU A 247 -43.61 2.44 -39.13
N THR A 248 -44.16 3.45 -38.46
CA THR A 248 -44.76 3.57 -37.13
C THR A 248 -45.37 2.30 -36.52
N GLU A 249 -44.90 1.91 -35.32
CA GLU A 249 -45.77 1.32 -34.29
C GLU A 249 -45.29 1.70 -32.88
N LYS A 250 -46.22 2.20 -32.06
CA LYS A 250 -46.06 2.39 -30.62
C LYS A 250 -46.16 1.03 -29.93
N SER A 251 -45.16 0.65 -29.15
CA SER A 251 -45.37 -0.25 -28.01
C SER A 251 -44.47 0.10 -26.85
N ALA A 252 -45.09 0.27 -25.69
CA ALA A 252 -44.46 0.58 -24.42
C ALA A 252 -44.01 -0.69 -23.71
N ALA A 253 -42.78 -0.71 -23.21
CA ALA A 253 -42.39 -1.44 -22.01
C ALA A 253 -41.09 -0.84 -21.44
N PRO A 254 -41.08 -0.37 -20.18
CA PRO A 254 -39.85 0.03 -19.50
C PRO A 254 -39.17 -1.25 -18.97
N GLN A 255 -38.08 -1.68 -19.60
CA GLN A 255 -37.21 -2.71 -19.01
C GLN A 255 -36.15 -2.04 -18.12
N ASP A 256 -36.22 -2.40 -16.85
CA ASP A 256 -35.37 -2.03 -15.70
C ASP A 256 -33.98 -1.51 -16.06
N THR A 257 -33.86 -0.19 -16.16
CA THR A 257 -32.60 0.48 -15.84
C THR A 257 -32.63 0.69 -14.33
N GLN A 258 -32.05 -0.23 -13.55
CA GLN A 258 -31.83 -0.04 -12.12
C GLN A 258 -31.28 1.38 -11.88
N PRO A 259 -32.02 2.29 -11.22
CA PRO A 259 -31.52 3.62 -10.93
C PRO A 259 -30.36 3.45 -9.97
N SER A 260 -29.17 3.94 -10.34
CA SER A 260 -28.00 3.91 -9.48
C SER A 260 -28.37 4.47 -8.11
N VAL A 261 -28.28 3.64 -7.07
CA VAL A 261 -28.63 4.03 -5.71
C VAL A 261 -27.83 5.29 -5.36
N PRO A 262 -28.48 6.37 -4.86
CA PRO A 262 -27.78 7.60 -4.53
C PRO A 262 -26.63 7.32 -3.56
N PHE A 263 -25.44 7.87 -3.83
CA PHE A 263 -24.24 7.68 -3.00
C PHE A 263 -24.52 7.86 -1.50
N LEU A 264 -25.26 8.91 -1.14
CA LEU A 264 -25.67 9.21 0.24
C LEU A 264 -26.51 8.08 0.86
N ARG A 265 -27.43 7.46 0.11
CA ARG A 265 -28.25 6.35 0.60
C ARG A 265 -27.41 5.09 0.85
N SER A 266 -26.35 4.89 0.08
CA SER A 266 -25.41 3.78 0.26
C SER A 266 -24.47 4.03 1.46
N VAL A 267 -23.99 5.27 1.65
CA VAL A 267 -23.15 5.66 2.80
C VAL A 267 -23.90 5.56 4.13
N PHE A 268 -25.18 5.91 4.17
CA PHE A 268 -26.01 5.76 5.38
C PHE A 268 -26.62 4.36 5.55
N SER A 269 -26.25 3.40 4.70
CA SER A 269 -26.71 2.01 4.87
C SER A 269 -26.13 1.42 6.16
N PRO A 270 -26.93 0.73 6.98
CA PRO A 270 -26.45 0.12 8.22
C PRO A 270 -25.32 -0.89 7.99
N ILE A 271 -25.35 -1.59 6.84
CA ILE A 271 -24.30 -2.55 6.45
C ILE A 271 -22.98 -1.82 6.18
N PHE A 272 -23.04 -0.68 5.48
CA PHE A 272 -21.85 0.12 5.19
C PHE A 272 -21.27 0.71 6.47
N LEU A 273 -22.10 1.29 7.34
CA LEU A 273 -21.66 1.86 8.62
C LEU A 273 -21.03 0.79 9.53
N TRP A 274 -21.63 -0.40 9.62
CA TRP A 274 -21.07 -1.52 10.37
C TRP A 274 -19.72 -1.98 9.80
N SER A 275 -19.62 -2.07 8.46
CA SER A 275 -18.37 -2.40 7.77
C SER A 275 -17.30 -1.33 8.01
N LEU A 276 -17.67 -0.05 8.02
CA LEU A 276 -16.76 1.06 8.26
C LEU A 276 -16.19 1.01 9.69
N ILE A 277 -17.05 0.78 10.68
CA ILE A 277 -16.62 0.65 12.09
C ILE A 277 -15.71 -0.56 12.27
N THR A 278 -16.12 -1.73 11.78
CA THR A 278 -15.36 -2.97 11.95
C THR A 278 -14.00 -2.92 11.24
N MET A 279 -13.95 -2.39 10.01
CA MET A 279 -12.69 -2.19 9.29
C MET A 279 -11.81 -1.15 9.97
N GLY A 280 -12.37 -0.01 10.40
CA GLY A 280 -11.62 1.03 11.12
C GLY A 280 -10.99 0.49 12.41
N MET A 281 -11.76 -0.22 13.23
CA MET A 281 -11.26 -0.85 14.46
C MET A 281 -10.17 -1.90 14.19
N THR A 282 -10.35 -2.71 13.14
CA THR A 282 -9.36 -3.73 12.77
C THR A 282 -8.05 -3.09 12.30
N GLN A 283 -8.12 -2.05 11.47
CA GLN A 283 -6.92 -1.32 11.02
C GLN A 283 -6.21 -0.64 12.17
N LEU A 284 -6.94 0.04 13.07
CA LEU A 284 -6.35 0.69 14.24
C LEU A 284 -5.63 -0.32 15.14
N ARG A 285 -6.24 -1.49 15.38
CA ARG A 285 -5.64 -2.58 16.14
C ARG A 285 -4.33 -3.07 15.51
N ILE A 286 -4.29 -3.23 14.19
CA ILE A 286 -3.08 -3.66 13.47
C ILE A 286 -1.99 -2.60 13.58
N ILE A 287 -2.31 -1.32 13.36
CA ILE A 287 -1.33 -0.21 13.47
C ILE A 287 -0.75 -0.14 14.88
N PHE A 288 -1.60 -0.26 15.91
CA PHE A 288 -1.14 -0.29 17.30
C PHE A 288 -0.22 -1.48 17.57
N PHE A 289 -0.60 -2.67 17.10
CA PHE A 289 0.25 -3.86 17.20
C PHE A 289 1.61 -3.64 16.53
N MET A 290 1.64 -3.08 15.32
CA MET A 290 2.89 -2.80 14.60
C MET A 290 3.81 -1.81 15.31
N GLY A 291 3.26 -0.76 15.92
CA GLY A 291 4.03 0.21 16.70
C GLY A 291 4.56 -0.35 18.02
N ALA A 292 3.81 -1.23 18.66
CA ALA A 292 4.14 -1.81 19.97
C ALA A 292 4.89 -3.16 19.89
N MET A 293 5.00 -3.78 18.71
CA MET A 293 5.50 -5.15 18.55
C MET A 293 6.90 -5.35 19.15
N ASN A 294 7.83 -4.44 18.85
CA ASN A 294 9.20 -4.54 19.35
C ASN A 294 9.24 -4.49 20.89
N LYS A 295 8.45 -3.61 21.53
CA LYS A 295 8.32 -3.53 22.99
C LYS A 295 7.63 -4.74 23.61
N MET A 296 6.61 -5.26 22.94
CA MET A 296 5.93 -6.47 23.40
C MET A 296 6.90 -7.66 23.40
N LEU A 297 7.72 -7.81 22.35
CA LEU A 297 8.76 -8.83 22.29
C LEU A 297 9.85 -8.60 23.35
N GLU A 298 10.31 -7.36 23.53
CA GLU A 298 11.28 -7.01 24.58
C GLU A 298 10.76 -7.37 25.98
N PHE A 299 9.50 -7.05 26.27
CA PHE A 299 8.84 -7.38 27.53
C PHE A 299 8.75 -8.90 27.76
N LEU A 300 8.45 -9.68 26.70
CA LEU A 300 8.39 -11.14 26.79
C LEU A 300 9.74 -11.78 27.10
N VAL A 301 10.84 -11.23 26.57
CA VAL A 301 12.20 -11.72 26.83
C VAL A 301 12.71 -11.30 28.20
N THR A 302 12.51 -10.03 28.57
CA THR A 302 12.95 -9.45 29.84
C THR A 302 12.04 -9.79 31.02
N LYS A 303 10.87 -10.39 30.75
CA LYS A 303 9.80 -10.65 31.73
C LYS A 303 9.36 -9.41 32.52
N GLY A 304 9.57 -8.21 31.97
CA GLY A 304 9.24 -6.94 32.62
C GLY A 304 10.18 -6.53 33.75
N GLU A 305 11.38 -7.10 33.84
CA GLU A 305 12.40 -6.64 34.80
C GLU A 305 12.79 -5.18 34.53
N SER A 306 12.74 -4.32 35.55
CA SER A 306 13.03 -2.89 35.41
C SER A 306 14.51 -2.59 35.15
N ASN A 307 15.40 -3.47 35.64
CA ASN A 307 16.85 -3.38 35.49
C ASN A 307 17.41 -4.76 35.09
N PRO A 308 17.18 -5.19 33.85
CA PRO A 308 17.66 -6.48 33.37
C PRO A 308 19.20 -6.49 33.34
N SER A 309 19.80 -7.66 33.56
CA SER A 309 21.24 -7.84 33.41
C SER A 309 21.69 -7.48 31.99
N GLU A 310 22.95 -7.05 31.83
CA GLU A 310 23.49 -6.71 30.50
C GLU A 310 23.41 -7.87 29.50
N GLU A 311 23.51 -9.11 29.98
CA GLU A 311 23.32 -10.32 29.17
C GLU A 311 21.86 -10.47 28.72
N LEU A 312 20.90 -10.23 29.61
CA LEU A 312 19.47 -10.29 29.29
C LEU A 312 19.07 -9.18 28.30
N LYS A 313 19.65 -7.98 28.41
CA LYS A 313 19.46 -6.90 27.43
C LYS A 313 19.95 -7.29 26.04
N LYS A 314 21.15 -7.87 25.94
CA LYS A 314 21.70 -8.34 24.66
C LYS A 314 20.83 -9.43 24.04
N ASN A 315 20.36 -10.37 24.86
CA ASN A 315 19.44 -11.42 24.41
C ASN A 315 18.11 -10.81 23.92
N ALA A 316 17.53 -9.84 24.65
CA ALA A 316 16.32 -9.16 24.23
C ALA A 316 16.48 -8.45 22.87
N VAL A 317 17.57 -7.72 22.67
CA VAL A 317 17.87 -7.08 21.38
C VAL A 317 17.99 -8.11 20.26
N SER A 318 18.68 -9.23 20.49
CA SER A 318 18.82 -10.30 19.49
C SER A 318 17.48 -10.92 19.12
N GLU A 319 16.68 -11.32 20.10
CA GLU A 319 15.37 -11.95 19.90
C GLU A 319 14.37 -11.00 19.22
N VAL A 320 14.32 -9.73 19.66
CA VAL A 320 13.46 -8.71 19.04
C VAL A 320 13.82 -8.52 17.56
N ASN A 321 15.12 -8.42 17.24
CA ASN A 321 15.58 -8.32 15.85
C ASN A 321 15.16 -9.55 15.03
N PHE A 322 15.33 -10.75 15.58
CA PHE A 322 14.99 -12.01 14.92
C PHE A 322 13.49 -12.14 14.62
N TYR A 323 12.64 -11.98 15.63
CA TYR A 323 11.18 -12.09 15.45
C TYR A 323 10.59 -10.96 14.61
N SER A 324 11.11 -9.73 14.72
CA SER A 324 10.69 -8.62 13.86
C SER A 324 10.99 -8.90 12.39
N SER A 325 12.14 -9.53 12.10
CA SER A 325 12.50 -9.97 10.74
C SER A 325 11.59 -11.11 10.25
N ILE A 326 11.30 -12.10 11.09
CA ILE A 326 10.37 -13.20 10.77
C ILE A 326 8.99 -12.64 10.44
N PHE A 327 8.46 -11.75 11.29
CA PHE A 327 7.14 -11.14 11.08
C PHE A 327 7.04 -10.48 9.71
N GLY A 328 8.03 -9.65 9.34
CA GLY A 328 8.05 -9.00 8.03
C GLY A 328 8.23 -9.97 6.85
N THR A 329 9.03 -11.03 7.03
CA THR A 329 9.26 -12.05 5.99
C THR A 329 8.03 -12.92 5.75
N LEU A 330 7.29 -13.29 6.80
CA LEU A 330 6.04 -14.05 6.68
C LEU A 330 4.99 -13.31 5.85
N GLN A 331 5.07 -11.98 5.77
CA GLN A 331 4.17 -11.18 4.94
C GLN A 331 4.36 -11.44 3.43
N LEU A 332 5.51 -12.00 3.00
CA LEU A 332 5.69 -12.49 1.62
C LEU A 332 4.72 -13.62 1.25
N LEU A 333 4.21 -14.37 2.24
CA LEU A 333 3.23 -15.42 1.99
C LEU A 333 1.96 -14.86 1.35
N CYS A 334 1.60 -13.59 1.58
CA CYS A 334 0.47 -12.93 0.90
C CYS A 334 0.65 -12.88 -0.63
N LEU A 335 1.88 -12.79 -1.12
CA LEU A 335 2.17 -12.81 -2.56
C LEU A 335 1.77 -14.15 -3.20
N VAL A 336 1.78 -15.24 -2.43
CA VAL A 336 1.46 -16.59 -2.89
C VAL A 336 0.00 -16.95 -2.61
N THR A 337 -0.49 -16.63 -1.41
CA THR A 337 -1.84 -17.02 -0.98
C THR A 337 -2.93 -16.16 -1.61
N CYS A 338 -2.71 -14.86 -1.83
CA CYS A 338 -3.73 -13.98 -2.43
C CYS A 338 -4.07 -14.36 -3.88
N PRO A 339 -3.11 -14.68 -4.78
CA PRO A 339 -3.43 -15.18 -6.12
C PRO A 339 -4.26 -16.46 -6.11
N LEU A 340 -4.00 -17.39 -5.18
CA LEU A 340 -4.78 -18.61 -5.04
C LEU A 340 -6.25 -18.31 -4.71
N ILE A 341 -6.51 -17.37 -3.80
CA ILE A 341 -7.87 -16.92 -3.46
C ILE A 341 -8.53 -16.27 -4.68
N GLY A 342 -7.81 -15.40 -5.39
CA GLY A 342 -8.33 -14.74 -6.60
C GLY A 342 -8.64 -15.73 -7.73
N TYR A 343 -7.84 -16.77 -7.88
CA TYR A 343 -8.09 -17.86 -8.83
C TYR A 343 -9.38 -18.62 -8.50
N ILE A 344 -9.60 -18.95 -7.21
CA ILE A 344 -10.83 -19.61 -6.75
C ILE A 344 -12.05 -18.70 -7.04
N MET A 345 -11.93 -17.40 -6.82
CA MET A 345 -13.00 -16.43 -7.15
C MET A 345 -13.28 -16.37 -8.66
N ASP A 346 -12.23 -16.30 -9.49
CA ASP A 346 -12.39 -16.30 -10.96
C ASP A 346 -13.02 -17.62 -11.45
N TRP A 347 -12.70 -18.75 -10.82
CA TRP A 347 -13.32 -20.04 -11.15
C TRP A 347 -14.81 -20.04 -10.80
N LYS A 348 -15.18 -19.61 -9.60
CA LYS A 348 -16.59 -19.53 -9.15
C LYS A 348 -17.43 -18.57 -10.00
N MET A 349 -16.87 -17.42 -10.38
CA MET A 349 -17.55 -16.46 -11.25
C MET A 349 -17.83 -17.04 -12.65
N LYS A 350 -16.91 -17.87 -13.18
CA LYS A 350 -17.11 -18.56 -14.45
C LYS A 350 -18.21 -19.62 -14.38
N GLU A 351 -18.31 -20.37 -13.28
CA GLU A 351 -19.42 -21.31 -13.06
C GLU A 351 -20.77 -20.58 -13.13
N CYS A 352 -20.92 -19.46 -12.41
CA CYS A 352 -22.14 -18.67 -12.43
C CYS A 352 -22.50 -18.10 -13.82
N GLU A 353 -21.52 -17.67 -14.63
CA GLU A 353 -21.78 -17.20 -15.99
C GLU A 353 -22.25 -18.32 -16.93
N VAL A 354 -21.78 -19.55 -16.71
CA VAL A 354 -22.20 -20.72 -17.48
C VAL A 354 -23.62 -21.13 -17.09
N ASP A 355 -23.94 -21.13 -15.79
CA ASP A 355 -25.29 -21.44 -15.29
C ASP A 355 -26.33 -20.46 -15.85
N LEU A 356 -26.05 -19.16 -15.84
CA LEU A 356 -26.94 -18.12 -16.38
C LEU A 356 -27.19 -18.27 -17.90
N LYS A 357 -26.15 -18.59 -18.68
CA LYS A 357 -26.29 -18.84 -20.13
C LYS A 357 -27.03 -20.15 -20.43
N GLY A 358 -26.90 -21.14 -19.55
CA GLY A 358 -27.66 -22.38 -19.62
C GLY A 358 -29.16 -22.16 -19.38
N GLU A 359 -29.53 -21.26 -18.47
CA GLU A 359 -30.93 -20.90 -18.21
C GLU A 359 -31.54 -20.02 -19.32
N GLU A 360 -30.77 -19.14 -19.95
CA GLU A 360 -31.24 -18.30 -21.07
C GLU A 360 -31.38 -19.09 -22.39
N GLY A 361 -30.61 -20.16 -22.59
CA GLY A 361 -30.68 -21.01 -23.80
C GLY A 361 -31.81 -22.04 -23.81
N VAL A 362 -32.60 -22.13 -22.74
CA VAL A 362 -33.74 -23.07 -22.57
C VAL A 362 -35.10 -22.35 -22.65
N LYS A 363 -35.13 -21.05 -22.94
CA LYS A 363 -36.37 -20.28 -23.13
C LYS A 363 -36.71 -20.01 -24.59
#